data_AF-Q8A5C5-F1
#
_entry.id   AF-Q8A5C5-F1
#
_cell.length_a   1.000
_cell.length_b   1.000
_cell.length_c   1.000
_cell.angle_alpha   90.00
_cell.angle_beta   90.00
_cell.angle_gamma   90.00
#
_symmetry.space_group_name_H-M   'P 1'
#
loop_
_entity.id
_entity.type
_entity.pdbx_description
1 polymer ?
#
loop_
_entity_poly.entity_id
_entity_poly.type
_entity_poly.pdbx_seq_one_letter_code
_entity_poly.pdbx_strand_id
1 'polypeptide(L)' 'MVMIYRANATTGKLPYIERARDLVVGVKVRLRLLQDMRHISVKQYAAFAQQVELLSKQLSAWHDYARRQDAKSQEKI' A
#
# COMPACT_ATOMS: atom_id res chain seq x y z
N MET A 1 -2.44 3.71 6.99
CA MET A 1 -3.58 3.10 7.71
C MET A 1 -4.93 3.71 7.35
N VAL A 2 -5.08 5.03 7.26
CA VAL A 2 -6.37 5.68 6.91
C VAL A 2 -6.99 5.14 5.61
N MET A 3 -6.19 4.90 4.55
CA MET A 3 -6.71 4.38 3.28
C MET A 3 -7.25 2.94 3.37
N ILE A 4 -6.59 2.08 4.15
CA ILE A 4 -7.05 0.69 4.36
C ILE A 4 -8.37 0.70 5.14
N TYR A 5 -8.46 1.54 6.18
CA TYR A 5 -9.70 1.72 6.92
C TYR A 5 -10.85 2.19 6.02
N ARG A 6 -10.60 3.23 5.20
CA ARG A 6 -11.59 3.73 4.23
C ARG A 6 -12.01 2.67 3.23
N ALA A 7 -11.05 1.91 2.68
CA ALA A 7 -11.34 0.79 1.78
C ALA A 7 -12.27 -0.25 2.43
N ASN A 8 -12.10 -0.52 3.72
CA ASN A 8 -12.96 -1.45 4.45
C ASN A 8 -14.34 -0.87 4.80
N ALA A 9 -14.43 0.45 4.99
CA ALA A 9 -15.68 1.15 5.33
C ALA A 9 -16.56 1.49 4.12
N THR A 10 -16.08 1.25 2.89
CA THR A 10 -16.79 1.59 1.65
C THR A 10 -16.92 0.38 0.72
N THR A 11 -17.94 0.40 -0.13
CA THR A 11 -18.10 -0.60 -1.21
C THR A 11 -17.09 -0.40 -2.34
N GLY A 12 -16.77 0.85 -2.70
CA GLY A 12 -15.77 1.19 -3.72
C GLY A 12 -14.34 1.15 -3.18
N LYS A 13 -13.77 -0.05 -3.03
CA LYS A 13 -12.46 -0.26 -2.38
C LYS A 13 -11.26 0.16 -3.24
N LEU A 14 -11.40 0.04 -4.56
CA LEU A 14 -10.29 0.14 -5.51
C LEU A 14 -9.54 1.49 -5.45
N PRO A 15 -10.20 2.66 -5.42
CA PRO A 15 -9.51 3.95 -5.38
C PRO A 15 -8.67 4.14 -4.11
N TYR A 16 -9.13 3.60 -2.98
CA TYR A 16 -8.42 3.69 -1.71
C TYR A 16 -7.20 2.77 -1.68
N ILE A 17 -7.30 1.57 -2.28
CA ILE A 17 -6.19 0.63 -2.39
C ILE A 17 -5.12 1.20 -3.33
N GLU A 18 -5.51 1.78 -4.47
CA GLU A 18 -4.59 2.46 -5.39
C GLU A 18 -3.87 3.62 -4.70
N ARG A 19 -4.63 4.47 -4.00
CA ARG A 19 -4.02 5.56 -3.25
C ARG A 19 -3.06 5.08 -2.16
N ALA A 20 -3.36 3.96 -1.50
CA ALA A 20 -2.46 3.37 -0.52
C ALA A 20 -1.14 2.90 -1.16
N ARG A 21 -1.18 2.33 -2.36
CA ARG A 21 0.01 1.89 -3.10
C ARG A 21 0.92 3.07 -3.45
N ASP A 22 0.36 4.19 -3.91
CA ASP A 22 1.14 5.40 -4.20
C ASP A 22 1.83 5.96 -2.94
N LEU A 23 1.10 5.99 -1.82
CA LEU A 23 1.65 6.47 -0.55
C LEU A 23 2.82 5.61 -0.08
N VAL A 24 2.75 4.29 -0.30
CA VAL A 24 3.83 3.35 0.04
C VAL A 24 5.11 3.65 -0.75
N VAL A 25 5.01 4.00 -2.03
CA VAL A 25 6.17 4.45 -2.82
C VAL A 25 6.80 5.69 -2.19
N GLY A 26 6.00 6.68 -1.81
CA GLY A 26 6.48 7.86 -1.12
C GLY A 26 7.14 7.56 0.24
N VAL A 27 6.68 6.54 0.96
CA VAL A 27 7.32 6.07 2.20
C VAL A 27 8.68 5.45 1.92
N LYS A 28 8.83 4.59 0.90
CA LYS A 28 10.12 3.99 0.50
C LYS A 28 11.17 5.08 0.24
N VAL A 29 10.81 6.10 -0.54
CA VAL A 29 11.73 7.21 -0.87
C VAL A 29 12.17 7.97 0.38
N ARG A 30 11.23 8.32 1.28
CA ARG A 30 11.56 9.03 2.53
C ARG A 30 12.45 8.20 3.45
N LEU A 31 12.21 6.89 3.57
CA LEU A 31 13.07 6.00 4.35
C LEU A 31 14.49 5.96 3.80
N ARG A 32 14.65 5.94 2.48
CA ARG A 32 15.97 6.00 1.83
C ARG A 32 16.68 7.31 2.16
N LEU A 33 16.00 8.44 2.03
CA LEU A 33 16.53 9.76 2.39
C LEU A 33 16.96 9.84 3.86
N LEU A 34 16.13 9.33 4.79
CA LEU A 34 16.48 9.30 6.21
C LEU A 34 17.75 8.49 6.49
N GLN A 35 17.95 7.39 5.76
CA GLN A 35 19.16 6.58 5.89
C GLN A 35 20.38 7.26 5.26
N ASP A 36 20.23 7.92 4.11
CA ASP A 36 21.29 8.70 3.46
C ASP A 36 21.74 9.88 4.33
N MET A 37 20.80 10.57 4.97
CA MET A 37 21.06 11.67 5.91
C MET A 37 21.55 11.17 7.29
N ARG A 38 21.68 9.85 7.49
CA ARG A 38 22.08 9.20 8.74
C ARG A 38 21.16 9.48 9.93
N HIS A 39 19.90 9.81 9.68
CA HIS A 39 18.87 9.93 10.73
C HIS A 39 18.43 8.56 11.26
N ILE A 40 18.57 7.50 10.45
CA ILE A 40 18.34 6.12 10.85
C ILE A 40 19.53 5.25 10.47
N SER A 41 19.80 4.23 11.28
CA SER A 41 20.83 3.23 10.98
C SER A 41 20.45 2.32 9.81
N VAL A 42 21.45 1.68 9.22
CA VAL A 42 21.25 0.66 8.16
C VAL A 42 20.37 -0.49 8.66
N LYS A 43 20.52 -0.90 9.93
CA LYS A 43 19.70 -1.95 10.55
C LYS A 43 18.22 -1.54 10.62
N GLN A 44 17.95 -0.29 11.04
CA GLN A 44 16.58 0.24 11.07
C GLN A 44 16.01 0.35 9.66
N TYR A 45 16.77 0.86 8.69
CA TYR A 45 16.35 0.92 7.30
C TYR A 45 16.00 -0.45 6.73
N ALA A 46 16.82 -1.48 6.99
CA ALA A 46 16.55 -2.85 6.55
C ALA A 46 15.24 -3.38 7.14
N ALA A 47 14.98 -3.16 8.44
CA ALA A 47 13.74 -3.57 9.08
C ALA A 47 12.51 -2.87 8.47
N PHE A 48 12.59 -1.55 8.24
CA PHE A 48 11.51 -0.80 7.61
C PHE A 48 11.30 -1.22 6.14
N ALA A 49 12.37 -1.47 5.39
CA ALA A 49 12.27 -1.93 4.02
C ALA A 49 11.52 -3.27 3.91
N GLN A 50 11.77 -4.22 4.83
CA GLN A 50 11.03 -5.48 4.90
C GLN A 50 9.54 -5.26 5.20
N GLN A 51 9.20 -4.40 6.16
CA GLN A 51 7.80 -4.08 6.48
C GLN A 51 7.07 -3.43 5.31
N VAL A 52 7.74 -2.51 4.61
CA VAL A 52 7.17 -1.82 3.47
C VAL A 52 6.99 -2.77 2.28
N GLU A 53 7.89 -3.74 2.10
CA GLU A 53 7.74 -4.78 1.09
C GLU A 53 6.56 -5.71 1.39
N LEU A 54 6.41 -6.14 2.65
CA LEU A 54 5.25 -6.93 3.09
C LEU A 54 3.93 -6.19 2.80
N LEU A 55 3.87 -4.91 3.16
CA LEU A 55 2.69 -4.07 2.90
C LEU A 55 2.44 -3.92 1.39
N SER A 56 3.49 -3.76 0.58
CA SER A 56 3.36 -3.66 -0.88
C SER A 56 2.73 -4.91 -1.48
N LYS A 57 3.18 -6.11 -1.06
CA LYS A 57 2.62 -7.39 -1.49
C LYS A 57 1.15 -7.54 -1.10
N GLN A 58 0.81 -7.17 0.13
CA GLN A 58 -0.56 -7.24 0.62
C GLN A 58 -1.50 -6.31 -0.15
N LEU A 59 -1.06 -5.08 -0.43
CA LEU A 59 -1.83 -4.13 -1.24
C LEU A 59 -2.03 -4.60 -2.68
N SER A 60 -1.02 -5.25 -3.29
CA SER A 60 -1.18 -5.85 -4.62
C SER A 60 -2.23 -6.95 -4.63
N ALA A 61 -2.17 -7.88 -3.68
CA ALA A 61 -3.17 -8.95 -3.56
C ALA A 61 -4.60 -8.41 -3.36
N TRP A 62 -4.75 -7.36 -2.55
CA TRP A 62 -6.04 -6.69 -2.36
C TRP A 62 -6.52 -5.93 -3.58
N HIS A 63 -5.62 -5.31 -4.35
CA HIS A 63 -5.96 -4.62 -5.60
C HIS A 63 -6.51 -5.61 -6.63
N ASP A 64 -5.84 -6.74 -6.81
CA ASP A 64 -6.29 -7.80 -7.73
C ASP A 64 -7.65 -8.37 -7.30
N TYR A 65 -7.82 -8.63 -6.00
CA TYR A 65 -9.10 -9.09 -5.47
C TYR A 65 -10.23 -8.08 -5.70
N ALA A 66 -10.00 -6.81 -5.34
CA ALA A 66 -11.00 -5.75 -5.49
C ALA A 66 -11.38 -5.54 -6.96
N ARG A 67 -10.40 -5.56 -7.87
CA ARG A 67 -10.64 -5.43 -9.32
C ARG A 67 -11.52 -6.58 -9.85
N ARG A 68 -11.29 -7.81 -9.40
CA ARG A 68 -12.11 -8.98 -9.77
C ARG A 68 -13.54 -8.86 -9.24
N GLN A 69 -13.73 -8.29 -8.05
CA GLN A 69 -15.08 -8.06 -7.50
C GLN A 69 -15.82 -6.98 -8.27
N ASP A 70 -15.15 -5.87 -8.59
CA ASP A 70 -15.75 -4.77 -9.36
C ASP A 70 -16.18 -5.24 -10.76
N ALA A 71 -15.35 -6.03 -11.45
CA ALA A 71 -15.70 -6.61 -12.75
C ALA A 71 -16.94 -7.51 -12.68
N LYS A 72 -17.04 -8.38 -11.67
CA LYS A 72 -18.21 -9.24 -11.44
C LYS A 72 -19.49 -8.45 -11.12
N SER A 73 -19.35 -7.31 -10.45
CA SER A 73 -20.48 -6.42 -10.19
C SER A 73 -20.99 -5.73 -11.45
N GLN A 74 -20.11 -5.46 -12.43
CA GLN A 74 -20.48 -4.85 -13.72
C GLN A 74 -21.14 -5.84 -14.68
N GLU A 75 -20.77 -7.13 -14.66
CA GLU A 75 -21.41 -8.18 -15.49
C GLU A 75 -22.85 -8.53 -15.07
N LYS A 76 -23.28 -8.13 -13.87
CA LYS A 76 -24.62 -8.42 -13.33
C LYS A 76 -25.67 -7.35 -13.63
N ILE A 77 -25.29 -6.28 -14.32
CA ILE A 77 -26.14 -5.14 -14.70
C ILE A 77 -26.40 -5.22 -16.20
#